data_AF-A0A820RHU4-F1
#
_entry.id   AF-A0A820RHU4-F1
#
_cell.length_a   1.000
_cell.length_b   1.000
_cell.length_c   1.000
_cell.angle_alpha   90.00
_cell.angle_beta   90.00
_cell.angle_gamma   90.00
#
_symmetry.space_group_name_H-M   'P 1'
#
loop_
_entity.id
_entity.type
_entity.pdbx_description
1 polymer ?
#
loop_
_entity_poly.entity_id
_entity_poly.type
_entity_poly.pdbx_seq_one_letter_code
_entity_poly.pdbx_strand_id
1 'polypeptide(L)'
;MGQLDVIIVEGRNLKQKDTFSENDAYVKIYFDDKSQKQKSKTIQNSNNPKWNQSFVFNHLTGQDTLYIDIYDKDSVKDEKIGSIHIDLHDLYNK
;
A
#
# COMPACT_ATOMS: atom_id res chain seq x y z
N MET A 1 14.59 -14.63 -11.48
CA MET A 1 13.26 -14.31 -10.92
C MET A 1 13.40 -14.31 -9.42
N GLY A 2 13.13 -13.17 -8.78
CA GLY A 2 13.24 -13.00 -7.34
C GLY A 2 11.91 -13.14 -6.61
N GLN A 3 11.99 -13.20 -5.29
CA GLN A 3 10.86 -13.06 -4.36
C GLN A 3 11.04 -11.74 -3.58
N LEU A 4 9.95 -11.03 -3.35
CA LEU A 4 9.91 -9.83 -2.51
C LEU A 4 8.90 -10.05 -1.38
N ASP A 5 9.40 -9.95 -0.15
CA ASP A 5 8.57 -9.95 1.05
C ASP A 5 8.34 -8.50 1.50
N VAL A 6 7.07 -8.08 1.53
CA VAL A 6 6.66 -6.72 1.92
C VAL A 6 5.86 -6.79 3.21
N ILE A 7 6.31 -6.07 4.24
CA ILE A 7 5.57 -5.93 5.48
C ILE A 7 5.05 -4.49 5.58
N ILE A 8 3.73 -4.33 5.51
CA ILE A 8 3.08 -3.05 5.78
C ILE A 8 2.83 -2.99 7.29
N VAL A 9 3.63 -2.19 7.99
CA VAL A 9 3.57 -2.05 9.45
C VAL A 9 2.44 -1.11 9.85
N GLU A 10 2.57 0.18 9.55
CA GLU A 10 1.63 1.21 9.99
C GLU A 10 1.65 2.46 9.10
N GLY A 11 0.57 3.23 9.16
CA GLY A 11 0.47 4.60 8.66
C GLY A 11 0.46 5.58 9.82
N ARG A 12 0.99 6.79 9.62
CA ARG A 12 1.06 7.82 10.66
C ARG A 12 0.55 9.14 10.11
N ASN A 13 -0.30 9.81 10.88
CA ASN A 13 -0.86 11.12 10.53
C ASN A 13 -1.42 11.15 9.09
N LEU A 14 -2.22 10.15 8.74
CA LEU A 14 -2.87 10.11 7.43
C LEU A 14 -3.74 11.36 7.26
N LYS A 15 -3.62 12.00 6.10
CA LYS A 15 -4.40 13.19 5.78
C LYS A 15 -5.88 12.80 5.73
N GLN A 16 -6.67 13.33 6.65
CA GLN A 16 -8.13 13.25 6.57
C GLN A 16 -8.66 14.30 5.59
N LYS A 17 -9.75 13.97 4.91
CA LYS A 17 -10.47 14.93 4.07
C LYS A 17 -11.58 15.62 4.84
N ASP A 18 -12.31 14.88 5.66
CA ASP A 18 -13.43 15.38 6.44
C ASP A 18 -13.01 15.76 7.86
N THR A 19 -13.58 16.84 8.39
CA THR A 19 -13.26 17.33 9.74
C THR A 19 -13.88 16.46 10.84
N PHE A 20 -14.91 15.69 10.51
CA PHE A 20 -15.77 14.99 11.47
C PHE A 20 -15.63 13.46 11.45
N SER A 21 -14.79 12.90 10.57
CA SER A 21 -14.51 11.46 10.50
C SER A 21 -13.01 11.19 10.34
N GLU A 22 -12.57 10.05 10.85
CA GLU A 22 -11.24 9.51 10.57
C GLU A 22 -11.29 8.55 9.38
N ASN A 23 -10.13 8.26 8.79
CA ASN A 23 -10.05 7.37 7.62
C ASN A 23 -10.34 5.90 7.99
N ASP A 24 -11.04 5.19 7.10
CA ASP A 24 -11.10 3.73 7.01
C ASP A 24 -9.97 3.21 6.11
N ALA A 25 -8.75 3.24 6.64
CA ALA A 25 -7.53 3.11 5.86
C ALA A 25 -7.17 1.67 5.45
N TYR A 26 -6.78 1.51 4.18
CA TYR A 26 -6.18 0.28 3.67
C TYR A 26 -5.11 0.56 2.60
N VAL A 27 -4.24 -0.42 2.34
CA VAL A 27 -3.15 -0.33 1.37
C VAL A 27 -3.40 -1.25 0.19
N LYS A 28 -3.16 -0.77 -1.04
CA LYS A 28 -3.03 -1.57 -2.25
C LYS A 28 -1.57 -1.64 -2.66
N ILE A 29 -1.11 -2.82 -3.03
CA ILE A 29 0.26 -3.08 -3.47
C ILE A 29 0.19 -3.78 -4.82
N TYR A 30 0.93 -3.29 -5.82
CA TYR A 30 0.90 -3.83 -7.18
C TYR A 30 2.15 -3.42 -7.98
N PHE A 31 2.38 -4.06 -9.13
CA PHE A 31 3.47 -3.71 -10.06
C PHE A 31 2.98 -2.85 -11.24
N ASP A 32 3.91 -2.27 -11.99
CA ASP A 32 3.68 -1.40 -13.16
C ASP A 32 2.69 -1.97 -14.19
N ASP A 33 2.80 -3.27 -14.50
CA ASP A 33 1.89 -4.01 -15.36
C ASP A 33 0.52 -4.31 -14.71
N LYS A 34 0.29 -3.81 -13.49
CA LYS A 34 -0.87 -4.05 -12.65
C LYS A 34 -1.07 -5.52 -12.30
N SER A 35 -0.03 -6.35 -12.39
CA SER A 35 -0.05 -7.74 -11.94
C SER A 35 0.05 -7.85 -10.42
N GLN A 36 -0.20 -9.06 -9.93
CA GLN A 36 -0.05 -9.48 -8.54
C GLN A 36 -0.68 -8.52 -7.51
N LYS A 37 -1.78 -7.84 -7.85
CA LYS A 37 -2.39 -6.86 -6.93
C LYS A 37 -2.82 -7.52 -5.63
N GLN A 38 -2.34 -6.98 -4.52
CA GLN A 38 -2.73 -7.40 -3.18
C GLN A 38 -3.26 -6.19 -2.39
N LYS A 39 -4.13 -6.45 -1.42
CA LYS A 39 -4.77 -5.42 -0.58
C LYS A 39 -4.69 -5.81 0.88
N SER A 40 -4.42 -4.86 1.76
CA SER A 40 -4.45 -5.06 3.21
C SER A 40 -5.88 -5.17 3.75
N LYS A 41 -6.00 -5.62 5.00
CA LYS A 41 -7.21 -5.35 5.79
C LYS A 41 -7.45 -3.83 5.88
N THR A 42 -8.72 -3.45 5.95
CA THR A 42 -9.12 -2.09 6.29
C THR A 42 -9.08 -1.93 7.80
N ILE A 43 -8.42 -0.88 8.28
CA ILE A 43 -8.48 -0.45 9.68
C ILE A 43 -9.42 0.74 9.74
N GLN A 44 -10.49 0.61 10.50
CA GLN A 44 -11.56 1.62 10.52
C GLN A 44 -11.25 2.77 11.47
N ASN A 45 -11.76 3.95 11.14
CA ASN A 45 -11.72 5.16 11.96
C ASN A 45 -10.33 5.41 12.58
N SER A 46 -9.28 5.40 11.76
CA SER A 46 -7.93 5.63 12.24
C SER A 46 -7.06 6.39 11.24
N ASN A 47 -6.58 7.56 11.66
CA ASN A 47 -5.51 8.29 10.96
C ASN A 47 -4.10 7.74 11.26
N ASN A 48 -3.99 6.74 12.14
CA ASN A 48 -2.74 6.07 12.52
C ASN A 48 -2.89 4.54 12.49
N PRO A 49 -3.30 3.96 11.35
CA PRO A 49 -3.64 2.55 11.26
C PRO A 49 -2.40 1.67 11.42
N LYS A 50 -2.56 0.55 12.13
CA LYS A 50 -1.54 -0.51 12.24
C LYS A 50 -2.02 -1.75 11.52
N TRP A 51 -1.44 -2.05 10.37
CA TRP A 51 -1.82 -3.21 9.56
C TRP A 51 -1.05 -4.46 9.99
N ASN A 52 0.25 -4.33 10.26
CA ASN A 52 1.17 -5.44 10.56
C ASN A 52 0.94 -6.65 9.63
N GLN A 53 0.82 -6.38 8.33
CA GLN A 53 0.43 -7.39 7.35
C GLN A 53 1.58 -7.66 6.38
N SER A 54 1.89 -8.94 6.20
CA SER A 54 2.90 -9.41 5.26
C SER A 54 2.28 -9.80 3.92
N PHE A 55 3.01 -9.52 2.84
CA PHE A 55 2.66 -9.85 1.47
C PHE A 55 3.89 -10.44 0.79
N VAL A 56 3.68 -11.44 -0.05
CA VAL A 56 4.74 -12.11 -0.80
C VAL A 56 4.45 -11.94 -2.29
N PHE A 57 5.45 -11.49 -3.04
CA PHE A 57 5.39 -11.35 -4.49
C PHE A 57 6.51 -12.17 -5.12
N ASN A 58 6.18 -12.92 -6.16
CA ASN A 58 7.08 -13.86 -6.81
C ASN A 58 7.32 -13.47 -8.26
N HIS A 59 8.27 -14.14 -8.92
CA HIS A 59 8.53 -13.97 -10.35
C HIS A 59 8.99 -12.57 -10.76
N LEU A 60 9.61 -11.83 -9.84
CA LEU A 60 10.02 -10.45 -10.10
C LEU A 60 11.27 -10.42 -10.98
N THR A 61 11.26 -9.49 -11.92
CA THR A 61 12.41 -9.09 -12.72
C THR A 61 12.92 -7.81 -12.08
N GLY A 62 14.21 -7.67 -11.77
CA GLY A 62 14.72 -6.51 -11.01
C GLY A 62 14.59 -5.13 -11.68
N GLN A 63 13.71 -5.02 -12.69
CA GLN A 63 13.28 -3.83 -13.41
C GLN A 63 11.83 -3.42 -13.04
N ASP A 64 11.12 -4.23 -12.23
CA ASP A 64 9.74 -3.94 -11.86
C ASP A 64 9.69 -2.74 -10.89
N THR A 65 8.63 -1.93 -10.98
CA THR A 65 8.35 -0.87 -9.99
C THR A 65 7.19 -1.30 -9.08
N LEU A 66 7.42 -1.29 -7.77
CA LEU A 66 6.39 -1.56 -6.77
C LEU A 66 5.61 -0.29 -6.45
N TYR A 67 4.30 -0.34 -6.65
CA TYR A 67 3.36 0.72 -6.29
C TYR A 67 2.69 0.38 -4.97
N ILE A 68 2.70 1.32 -4.03
CA ILE A 68 2.01 1.21 -2.75
C ILE A 68 1.11 2.43 -2.60
N ASP A 69 -0.20 2.18 -2.60
CA ASP A 69 -1.23 3.20 -2.52
C ASP A 69 -2.04 3.04 -1.24
N ILE A 70 -2.25 4.14 -0.52
CA ILE A 70 -3.11 4.18 0.67
C ILE A 70 -4.45 4.80 0.28
N TYR A 71 -5.53 4.15 0.70
CA TYR A 71 -6.90 4.57 0.44
C TYR A 71 -7.69 4.70 1.73
N ASP A 72 -8.61 5.67 1.74
CA ASP A 72 -9.78 5.69 2.63
C ASP A 72 -10.90 4.87 1.97
N LYS A 73 -11.59 4.05 2.75
CA LYS A 73 -12.69 3.22 2.25
C LYS A 73 -14.01 3.94 2.48
N ASP A 74 -14.69 4.26 1.39
CA ASP A 74 -15.97 4.95 1.42
C ASP A 74 -17.10 4.11 0.81
N SER A 75 -18.34 4.43 1.17
CA SER A 75 -19.52 3.69 0.69
C SER A 75 -19.75 3.83 -0.82
N VAL A 76 -19.31 4.94 -1.44
CA VAL A 76 -19.53 5.22 -2.86
C VAL A 76 -18.26 4.98 -3.67
N LYS A 77 -17.13 5.53 -3.24
CA LYS A 77 -15.86 5.41 -3.93
C LYS A 77 -14.71 5.67 -2.99
N ASP A 78 -13.85 4.67 -2.83
CA ASP A 78 -12.62 4.78 -2.05
C ASP A 78 -11.74 5.94 -2.53
N GLU A 79 -11.29 6.75 -1.59
CA GLU A 79 -10.49 7.95 -1.86
C GLU A 79 -9.01 7.67 -1.65
N LYS A 80 -8.16 8.15 -2.57
CA LYS A 80 -6.72 7.96 -2.47
C LYS A 80 -6.13 8.99 -1.49
N ILE A 81 -5.49 8.51 -0.44
CA ILE A 81 -4.83 9.35 0.57
C ILE A 81 -3.41 9.69 0.13
N GLY A 82 -2.67 8.67 -0.33
CA GLY A 82 -1.25 8.80 -0.65
C GLY A 82 -0.73 7.66 -1.54
N SER A 83 0.46 7.87 -2.11
CA SER A 83 1.11 6.92 -3.01
C SER A 83 2.63 6.98 -2.81
N ILE A 84 3.29 5.84 -2.92
CA ILE A 84 4.74 5.76 -3.10
C ILE A 84 5.05 4.68 -4.14
N HIS A 85 6.03 4.95 -5.00
CA HIS A 85 6.50 4.00 -6.01
C HIS A 85 7.99 3.74 -5.74
N ILE A 86 8.38 2.47 -5.75
CA ILE A 86 9.73 2.02 -5.45
C ILE A 86 10.23 1.23 -6.64
N ASP A 87 11.27 1.73 -7.31
CA ASP A 87 11.97 0.97 -8.33
C ASP A 87 12.75 -0.16 -7.64
N LEU A 88 12.45 -1.42 -7.99
CA LEU A 88 13.15 -2.54 -7.38
C LEU A 88 14.63 -2.59 -7.79
N HIS A 89 15.02 -1.96 -8.90
CA HIS A 89 16.43 -1.87 -9.30
C HIS A 89 17.29 -1.19 -8.22
N ASP A 90 16.73 -0.17 -7.55
CA ASP A 90 17.40 0.54 -6.45
C ASP A 90 17.59 -0.33 -5.20
N LEU A 91 16.79 -1.39 -5.04
CA LEU A 91 16.87 -2.32 -3.92
C LEU A 91 17.87 -3.45 -4.16
N TYR A 92 18.06 -3.89 -5.41
CA TYR A 92 18.99 -4.97 -5.76
C TYR A 92 20.46 -4.54 -5.77
N ASN A 93 20.76 -3.24 -5.91
CA ASN A 93 22.13 -2.73 -6.04
C ASN A 93 22.72 -2.18 -4.74
N LYS A 94 22.15 -2.53 -3.59
CA LYS A 94 22.73 -2.31 -2.25
C LYS A 94 23.16 -3.63 -1.64
#